data_AF-A0A136IJ81-F1
#
_entry.id   AF-A0A136IJ81-F1
#
_cell.length_a   1.000
_cell.length_b   1.000
_cell.length_c   1.000
_cell.angle_alpha   90.00
_cell.angle_beta   90.00
_cell.angle_gamma   90.00
#
_symmetry.space_group_name_H-M   'P 1'
#
loop_
_entity.id
_entity.type
_entity.pdbx_description
1 polymer ?
#
loop_
_entity_poly.entity_id
_entity_poly.type
_entity_poly.pdbx_seq_one_letter_code
_entity_poly.pdbx_strand_id
1 'polypeptide(L)'
;MATASEMLGRMVPAAEVELRQAEARALKPFGLDAFLIEAYKQESFTPLVHGEVLVHNFVRTYLLENQDVTYWNNWRYAGSSKPTCRLCAYYFSEITDVTVRESHGNLYAKWRAPDVYDEAGAQRRDEILSAIAKLIRQDALRTLSSKLPRGRTDDSSSFPTVAEYFARNAHRAMPRSEPRRRVEIGTIQPPASSTLLDAAQQG
;
A
#
# COMPACT_ATOMS: atom_id res chain seq x y z
N MET A 1 -9.71 -10.12 -22.21
CA MET A 1 -9.24 -9.27 -21.09
C MET A 1 -10.42 -9.03 -20.17
N ALA A 2 -10.26 -9.16 -18.85
CA ALA A 2 -11.36 -8.95 -17.91
C ALA A 2 -11.64 -7.46 -17.73
N THR A 3 -12.87 -7.03 -17.99
CA THR A 3 -13.40 -5.69 -17.70
C THR A 3 -13.74 -5.55 -16.21
N ALA A 4 -13.90 -4.32 -15.71
CA ALA A 4 -14.34 -4.08 -14.33
C ALA A 4 -15.66 -4.81 -14.01
N SER A 5 -16.59 -4.81 -14.98
CA SER A 5 -17.88 -5.48 -14.90
C SER A 5 -17.73 -7.00 -14.71
N GLU A 6 -16.86 -7.65 -15.49
CA GLU A 6 -16.60 -9.10 -15.37
C GLU A 6 -15.89 -9.45 -14.06
N MET A 7 -14.94 -8.61 -13.60
CA MET A 7 -14.27 -8.80 -12.32
C MET A 7 -15.26 -8.72 -11.15
N LEU A 8 -16.11 -7.70 -11.14
CA LEU A 8 -17.10 -7.49 -10.09
C LEU A 8 -18.16 -8.59 -10.06
N GLY A 9 -18.56 -9.12 -11.21
CA GLY A 9 -19.49 -10.26 -11.28
C GLY A 9 -18.95 -11.53 -10.59
N ARG A 10 -17.63 -11.69 -10.46
CA ARG A 10 -17.00 -12.81 -9.73
C ARG A 10 -16.81 -12.53 -8.24
N MET A 11 -16.98 -11.28 -7.81
CA MET A 11 -16.76 -10.85 -6.43
C MET A 11 -18.00 -10.95 -5.55
N VAL A 12 -19.19 -11.11 -6.14
CA VAL A 12 -20.48 -11.07 -5.45
C VAL A 12 -21.35 -12.30 -5.75
N PRO A 13 -22.32 -12.62 -4.88
CA PRO A 13 -23.33 -13.63 -5.16
C PRO A 13 -24.15 -13.28 -6.40
N ALA A 14 -24.73 -14.30 -7.06
CA ALA A 14 -25.50 -14.15 -8.30
C ALA A 14 -26.58 -13.05 -8.22
N ALA A 15 -27.24 -12.90 -7.07
CA ALA A 15 -28.28 -11.90 -6.85
C ALA A 15 -27.80 -10.45 -6.93
N GLU A 16 -26.51 -10.18 -6.70
CA GLU A 16 -25.94 -8.83 -6.76
C GLU A 16 -25.20 -8.53 -8.06
N VAL A 17 -24.96 -9.53 -8.92
CA VAL A 17 -24.11 -9.41 -10.12
C VAL A 17 -24.60 -8.29 -11.02
N GLU A 18 -25.89 -8.27 -11.36
CA GLU A 18 -26.45 -7.27 -12.28
C GLU A 18 -26.26 -5.84 -11.76
N LEU A 19 -26.54 -5.63 -10.47
CA LEU A 19 -26.36 -4.33 -9.79
C LEU A 19 -24.90 -3.88 -9.88
N ARG A 20 -23.94 -4.72 -9.47
CA ARG A 20 -22.52 -4.36 -9.45
C ARG A 20 -21.96 -4.13 -10.86
N GLN A 21 -22.43 -4.90 -11.84
CA GLN A 21 -22.06 -4.68 -13.23
C GLN A 21 -22.62 -3.36 -13.77
N ALA A 22 -23.84 -2.98 -13.39
CA ALA A 22 -24.41 -1.67 -13.76
C ALA A 22 -23.60 -0.52 -13.15
N GLU A 23 -23.23 -0.60 -11.86
CA GLU A 23 -22.34 0.37 -11.21
C GLU A 23 -21.00 0.50 -11.93
N ALA A 24 -20.39 -0.62 -12.34
CA ALA A 24 -19.14 -0.65 -13.09
C ALA A 24 -19.27 0.00 -14.48
N ARG A 25 -20.36 -0.30 -15.20
CA ARG A 25 -20.65 0.30 -16.51
C ARG A 25 -20.80 1.81 -16.42
N ALA A 26 -21.41 2.32 -15.35
CA ALA A 26 -21.53 3.75 -15.11
C ALA A 26 -20.16 4.44 -14.89
N LEU A 27 -19.12 3.70 -14.50
CA LEU A 27 -17.76 4.20 -14.34
C LEU A 27 -16.89 4.03 -15.59
N LYS A 28 -17.37 3.31 -16.62
CA LYS A 28 -16.65 3.13 -17.88
C LYS A 28 -16.28 4.45 -18.58
N PRO A 29 -17.16 5.47 -18.67
CA PRO A 29 -16.80 6.77 -19.26
C PRO A 29 -15.68 7.49 -18.52
N PHE A 30 -15.47 7.18 -17.24
CA PHE A 30 -14.40 7.74 -16.41
C PHE A 30 -13.09 6.96 -16.53
N GLY A 31 -13.01 5.99 -17.46
CA GLY A 31 -11.78 5.27 -17.77
C GLY A 31 -11.45 4.13 -16.80
N LEU A 32 -12.41 3.62 -16.03
CA LEU A 32 -12.17 2.55 -15.05
C LEU A 32 -11.49 1.31 -15.68
N ASP A 33 -12.01 0.83 -16.81
CA ASP A 33 -11.45 -0.34 -17.50
C ASP A 33 -10.00 -0.08 -17.97
N ALA A 34 -9.74 1.12 -18.51
CA ALA A 34 -8.39 1.51 -18.95
C ALA A 34 -7.42 1.58 -17.77
N PHE A 35 -7.85 2.12 -16.63
CA PHE A 35 -7.06 2.18 -15.40
C PHE A 35 -6.71 0.76 -14.88
N LEU A 36 -7.67 -0.16 -14.85
CA LEU A 36 -7.43 -1.54 -14.41
C LEU A 36 -6.48 -2.27 -15.36
N ILE A 37 -6.64 -2.10 -16.67
CA ILE A 37 -5.76 -2.70 -17.67
C ILE A 37 -4.33 -2.18 -17.50
N GLU A 38 -4.16 -0.86 -17.31
CA GLU A 38 -2.85 -0.25 -17.09
C GLU A 38 -2.21 -0.76 -15.80
N ALA A 39 -2.99 -0.84 -14.71
CA ALA A 39 -2.52 -1.39 -13.44
C ALA A 39 -2.08 -2.86 -13.57
N TYR A 40 -2.81 -3.67 -14.34
CA TYR A 40 -2.48 -5.09 -14.56
C TYR A 40 -1.25 -5.28 -15.45
N LYS A 41 -1.02 -4.37 -16.41
CA LYS A 41 0.12 -4.43 -17.34
C LYS A 41 1.43 -3.95 -16.72
N GLN A 42 1.44 -3.49 -15.48
CA GLN A 42 2.67 -3.03 -14.84
C GLN A 42 3.63 -4.20 -14.59
N GLU A 43 4.59 -4.38 -15.49
CA GLU A 43 5.66 -5.40 -15.39
C GLU A 43 6.57 -5.18 -14.16
N SER A 44 6.61 -3.95 -13.62
CA SER A 44 7.39 -3.57 -12.42
C SER A 44 6.67 -3.87 -11.09
N PHE A 45 5.66 -4.72 -11.11
CA PHE A 45 4.94 -5.12 -9.89
C PHE A 45 5.76 -6.12 -9.07
N THR A 46 6.49 -5.60 -8.08
CA THR A 46 7.21 -6.39 -7.07
C THR A 46 6.50 -6.24 -5.72
N PRO A 47 5.76 -7.27 -5.23
CA PRO A 47 5.17 -7.25 -3.91
C PRO A 47 6.24 -7.27 -2.82
N LEU A 48 6.01 -6.51 -1.74
CA LEU A 48 6.93 -6.41 -0.62
C LEU A 48 6.21 -6.74 0.69
N VAL A 49 6.96 -7.27 1.65
CA VAL A 49 6.48 -7.40 3.03
C VAL A 49 6.78 -6.07 3.72
N HIS A 50 5.76 -5.45 4.31
CA HIS A 50 5.92 -4.18 5.01
C HIS A 50 6.63 -4.37 6.36
N GLY A 51 7.27 -3.30 6.84
CA GLY A 51 8.14 -3.34 8.03
C GLY A 51 7.44 -3.86 9.29
N GLU A 52 6.20 -3.46 9.55
CA GLU A 52 5.45 -3.93 10.73
C GLU A 52 5.25 -5.44 10.71
N VAL A 53 4.95 -5.98 9.54
CA VAL A 53 4.71 -7.41 9.31
C VAL A 53 6.02 -8.19 9.43
N LEU A 54 7.14 -7.64 8.92
CA LEU A 54 8.48 -8.23 9.09
C LEU A 54 8.90 -8.29 10.56
N VAL A 55 8.70 -7.21 11.32
CA VAL A 55 9.03 -7.16 12.75
C VAL A 55 8.21 -8.18 13.54
N HIS A 56 6.90 -8.26 13.30
CA HIS A 56 6.05 -9.27 13.94
C HIS A 56 6.52 -10.69 13.63
N ASN A 57 6.77 -10.99 12.36
CA ASN A 57 7.24 -12.31 11.95
C ASN A 57 8.56 -12.68 12.61
N PHE A 58 9.54 -11.76 12.61
CA PHE A 58 10.84 -11.98 13.25
C PHE A 58 10.70 -12.22 14.76
N VAL A 59 9.97 -11.36 15.47
CA VAL A 59 9.81 -11.50 16.93
C VAL A 59 9.09 -12.79 17.28
N ARG A 60 8.06 -13.17 16.52
CA ARG A 60 7.34 -14.43 16.73
C ARG A 60 8.27 -15.64 16.59
N THR A 61 9.08 -15.70 15.53
CA THR A 61 10.06 -16.78 15.36
C THR A 61 11.09 -16.78 16.48
N TYR A 62 11.63 -15.61 16.82
CA TYR A 62 12.62 -15.48 17.88
C TYR A 62 12.10 -15.97 19.24
N LEU A 63 10.85 -15.66 19.61
CA LEU A 63 10.23 -16.11 20.85
C LEU A 63 9.91 -17.61 20.87
N LEU A 64 9.66 -18.23 19.71
CA LEU A 64 9.50 -19.69 19.62
C LEU A 64 10.84 -20.40 19.90
N GLU A 65 11.95 -19.81 19.46
CA GLU A 65 13.31 -20.33 19.65
C GLU A 65 13.89 -19.99 21.04
N ASN A 66 13.43 -18.91 21.70
CA ASN A 66 13.98 -18.40 22.96
C ASN A 66 12.86 -18.20 23.99
N GLN A 67 12.44 -19.28 24.65
CA GLN A 67 11.28 -19.29 25.57
C GLN A 67 11.48 -18.49 26.86
N ASP A 68 12.72 -18.13 27.19
CA ASP A 68 13.10 -17.30 28.34
C ASP A 68 13.00 -15.79 28.03
N VAL A 69 12.91 -15.42 26.75
CA VAL A 69 12.74 -14.03 26.33
C VAL A 69 11.28 -13.63 26.38
N THR A 70 11.01 -12.43 26.89
CA THR A 70 9.66 -11.86 26.93
C THR A 70 9.67 -10.42 26.44
N TYR A 71 8.49 -9.93 26.05
CA TYR A 71 8.31 -8.51 25.74
C TYR A 71 8.58 -7.67 26.98
N TRP A 72 9.23 -6.53 26.76
CA TRP A 72 9.39 -5.54 27.82
C TRP A 72 8.02 -5.11 28.36
N ASN A 73 7.85 -5.21 29.68
CA ASN A 73 6.59 -4.97 30.39
C ASN A 73 5.39 -5.80 29.87
N ASN A 74 5.65 -6.93 29.22
CA ASN A 74 4.64 -7.75 28.51
C ASN A 74 3.84 -6.96 27.44
N TRP A 75 4.38 -5.84 26.95
CA TRP A 75 3.74 -5.01 25.94
C TRP A 75 4.05 -5.56 24.55
N ARG A 76 3.10 -6.32 24.01
CA ARG A 76 3.20 -6.88 22.66
C ARG A 76 2.79 -5.83 21.65
N TYR A 77 3.70 -4.95 21.30
CA TYR A 77 3.45 -3.83 20.40
C TYR A 77 4.53 -3.72 19.33
N ALA A 78 4.11 -3.67 18.05
CA ALA A 78 4.98 -3.40 16.92
C ALA A 78 4.74 -1.98 16.39
N GLY A 79 5.68 -1.09 16.69
CA GLY A 79 5.66 0.30 16.22
C GLY A 79 6.59 0.51 15.02
N SER A 80 6.16 1.33 14.07
CA SER A 80 7.01 1.85 12.99
C SER A 80 6.92 3.39 12.94
N SER A 81 7.79 4.00 12.13
CA SER A 81 7.79 5.47 11.93
C SER A 81 6.48 5.98 11.33
N LYS A 82 5.71 5.13 10.64
CA LYS A 82 4.41 5.45 10.07
C LYS A 82 3.29 4.65 10.75
N PRO A 83 2.04 5.11 10.71
CA PRO A 83 0.90 4.27 11.07
C PRO A 83 0.78 3.10 10.09
N THR A 84 0.03 2.05 10.44
CA THR A 84 -0.10 0.88 9.55
C THR A 84 -0.81 1.26 8.24
N CYS A 85 -0.38 0.68 7.12
CA CYS A 85 -1.17 0.79 5.90
C CYS A 85 -2.44 -0.05 5.98
N ARG A 86 -3.36 0.11 5.03
CA ARG A 86 -4.64 -0.61 5.07
C ARG A 86 -4.48 -2.14 5.05
N LEU A 87 -3.58 -2.66 4.22
CA LEU A 87 -3.36 -4.11 4.12
C LEU A 87 -2.62 -4.65 5.34
N CYS A 88 -1.70 -3.87 5.94
CA CYS A 88 -1.13 -4.20 7.24
C CYS A 88 -2.22 -4.24 8.32
N ALA A 89 -3.15 -3.29 8.32
CA ALA A 89 -4.25 -3.28 9.28
C ALA A 89 -5.17 -4.50 9.14
N TYR A 90 -5.44 -4.95 7.91
CA TYR A 90 -6.17 -6.20 7.66
C TYR A 90 -5.40 -7.45 8.07
N TYR A 91 -4.08 -7.45 7.89
CA TYR A 91 -3.23 -8.52 8.39
C TYR A 91 -3.27 -8.61 9.93
N PHE A 92 -3.11 -7.47 10.61
CA PHE A 92 -3.13 -7.41 12.06
C PHE A 92 -4.53 -7.56 12.68
N SER A 93 -5.63 -7.44 11.91
CA SER A 93 -6.96 -7.79 12.43
C SER A 93 -7.16 -9.30 12.61
N GLU A 94 -6.36 -10.11 11.90
CA GLU A 94 -6.37 -11.58 12.01
C GLU A 94 -5.33 -12.12 13.01
N ILE A 95 -4.66 -11.21 13.73
CA ILE A 95 -3.55 -11.51 14.64
C ILE A 95 -3.86 -10.92 16.00
N THR A 96 -3.84 -11.78 17.02
CA THR A 96 -4.26 -11.42 18.38
C THR A 96 -3.09 -11.31 19.37
N ASP A 97 -1.88 -11.66 18.96
CA ASP A 97 -0.71 -11.73 19.83
C ASP A 97 0.10 -10.43 19.87
N VAL A 98 -0.17 -9.47 18.99
CA VAL A 98 0.51 -8.17 18.94
C VAL A 98 -0.48 -7.04 18.63
N THR A 99 -0.19 -5.86 19.15
CA THR A 99 -0.88 -4.61 18.85
C THR A 99 -0.03 -3.74 17.94
N VAL A 100 -0.67 -2.92 17.11
CA VAL A 100 0.00 -2.02 16.15
C VAL A 100 -0.65 -0.64 16.19
N ARG A 101 0.03 0.35 15.59
CA ARG A 101 -0.54 1.69 15.40
C ARG A 101 -1.80 1.62 14.55
N GLU A 102 -2.80 2.46 14.91
CA GLU A 102 -4.00 2.66 14.09
C GLU A 102 -3.62 3.02 12.64
N SER A 103 -4.40 2.52 11.68
CA SER A 103 -4.06 2.67 10.27
C SER A 103 -4.28 4.10 9.76
N HIS A 104 -3.37 4.58 8.91
CA HIS A 104 -3.63 5.80 8.12
C HIS A 104 -4.58 5.52 6.93
N GLY A 105 -4.88 4.25 6.65
CA GLY A 105 -5.92 3.84 5.70
C GLY A 105 -5.53 3.87 4.22
N ASN A 106 -4.27 4.14 3.84
CA ASN A 106 -3.87 4.12 2.41
C ASN A 106 -3.61 2.68 1.97
N LEU A 107 -4.00 2.40 0.73
CA LEU A 107 -3.81 1.11 0.08
C LEU A 107 -2.50 1.12 -0.71
N TYR A 108 -1.55 0.27 -0.34
CA TYR A 108 -0.34 0.02 -1.13
C TYR A 108 -0.47 -1.36 -1.78
N ALA A 109 -0.71 -1.39 -3.09
CA ALA A 109 -0.96 -2.64 -3.81
C ALA A 109 0.27 -3.57 -3.85
N LYS A 110 1.49 -3.03 -3.71
CA LYS A 110 2.75 -3.79 -3.64
C LYS A 110 2.97 -4.43 -2.27
N TRP A 111 1.99 -5.20 -1.81
CA TRP A 111 1.99 -5.85 -0.50
C TRP A 111 1.89 -7.38 -0.65
N ARG A 112 2.60 -8.12 0.20
CA ARG A 112 2.42 -9.57 0.37
C ARG A 112 2.56 -9.97 1.84
N ALA A 113 2.02 -11.15 2.17
CA ALA A 113 2.27 -11.79 3.46
C ALA A 113 3.73 -12.27 3.58
N PRO A 114 4.23 -12.48 4.82
CA PRO A 114 5.56 -13.05 5.06
C PRO A 114 5.76 -14.43 4.45
N ASP A 115 7.02 -14.78 4.23
CA ASP A 115 7.39 -16.14 3.86
C ASP A 115 7.22 -17.08 5.06
N VAL A 116 6.70 -18.27 4.77
CA VAL A 116 6.49 -19.35 5.74
C VAL A 116 7.02 -20.63 5.10
N TYR A 117 7.67 -21.48 5.91
CA TYR A 117 8.44 -22.63 5.42
C TYR A 117 7.90 -23.97 5.94
N ASP A 118 6.93 -23.95 6.84
CA ASP A 118 6.25 -25.12 7.38
C ASP A 118 4.77 -25.17 6.96
N GLU A 119 4.19 -26.38 6.92
CA GLU A 119 2.81 -26.61 6.47
C GLU A 119 1.77 -25.90 7.33
N ALA A 120 1.96 -25.86 8.66
CA ALA A 120 1.03 -25.20 9.57
C ALA A 120 1.06 -23.67 9.35
N GLY A 121 2.24 -23.10 9.15
CA GLY A 121 2.45 -21.71 8.77
C GLY A 121 1.84 -21.37 7.41
N ALA A 122 1.97 -22.27 6.42
CA ALA A 122 1.35 -22.11 5.10
C ALA A 122 -0.19 -22.08 5.20
N GLN A 123 -0.79 -23.02 5.94
CA GLN A 123 -2.23 -23.04 6.17
C GLN A 123 -2.70 -21.75 6.86
N ARG A 124 -2.01 -21.31 7.92
CA ARG A 124 -2.37 -20.08 8.64
C ARG A 124 -2.23 -18.84 7.75
N ARG A 125 -1.19 -18.77 6.92
CA ARG A 125 -1.01 -17.68 5.95
C ARG A 125 -2.18 -17.63 4.97
N ASP A 126 -2.62 -18.78 4.47
CA ASP A 126 -3.72 -18.85 3.50
C ASP A 126 -5.08 -18.46 4.13
N GLU A 127 -5.30 -18.80 5.39
CA GLU A 127 -6.44 -18.32 6.18
C GLU A 127 -6.45 -16.80 6.31
N ILE A 128 -5.31 -16.20 6.70
CA ILE A 128 -5.15 -14.74 6.82
C ILE A 128 -5.36 -14.07 5.45
N LEU A 129 -4.73 -14.57 4.39
CA LEU A 129 -4.89 -14.03 3.04
C LEU A 129 -6.35 -14.12 2.55
N SER A 130 -7.05 -15.20 2.90
CA SER A 130 -8.47 -15.38 2.59
C SER A 130 -9.34 -14.36 3.33
N ALA A 131 -9.04 -14.06 4.59
CA ALA A 131 -9.71 -13.03 5.37
C ALA A 131 -9.44 -11.61 4.81
N ILE A 132 -8.18 -11.29 4.53
CA ILE A 132 -7.78 -10.04 3.86
C ILE A 132 -8.51 -9.88 2.52
N ALA A 133 -8.60 -10.95 1.72
CA ALA A 133 -9.30 -10.92 0.43
C ALA A 133 -10.79 -10.60 0.59
N LYS A 134 -11.46 -11.08 1.66
CA LYS A 134 -12.85 -10.70 1.96
C LYS A 134 -12.97 -9.21 2.27
N LEU A 135 -12.06 -8.67 3.09
CA LEU A 135 -12.02 -7.24 3.43
C LEU A 135 -11.75 -6.37 2.20
N ILE A 136 -10.84 -6.78 1.32
CA ILE A 136 -10.57 -6.10 0.04
C ILE A 136 -11.82 -6.09 -0.85
N ARG A 137 -12.55 -7.22 -0.95
CA ARG A 137 -13.79 -7.28 -1.74
C ARG A 137 -14.84 -6.32 -1.19
N GLN A 138 -15.09 -6.34 0.12
CA GLN A 138 -16.01 -5.40 0.77
C GLN A 138 -15.60 -3.95 0.51
N ASP A 139 -14.29 -3.68 0.56
CA ASP A 139 -13.74 -2.37 0.32
C ASP A 139 -13.98 -1.86 -1.10
N ALA A 140 -13.76 -2.73 -2.09
CA ALA A 140 -13.99 -2.44 -3.49
C ALA A 140 -15.48 -2.18 -3.76
N LEU A 141 -16.37 -3.02 -3.24
CA LEU A 141 -17.83 -2.88 -3.42
C LEU A 141 -18.36 -1.60 -2.78
N ARG A 142 -17.91 -1.26 -1.56
CA ARG A 142 -18.28 0.01 -0.94
C ARG A 142 -17.72 1.21 -1.71
N THR A 143 -16.48 1.13 -2.21
CA THR A 143 -15.90 2.22 -3.02
C THR A 143 -16.68 2.41 -4.31
N LEU A 144 -17.14 1.31 -4.93
CA LEU A 144 -17.96 1.32 -6.12
C LEU A 144 -19.33 1.99 -5.87
N SER A 145 -20.02 1.61 -4.79
CA SER A 145 -21.34 2.15 -4.46
C SER A 145 -21.29 3.61 -3.99
N SER A 146 -20.34 3.95 -3.13
CA SER A 146 -20.18 5.32 -2.61
C SER A 146 -19.50 6.27 -3.60
N LYS A 147 -18.77 5.73 -4.59
CA LYS A 147 -17.87 6.47 -5.50
C LYS A 147 -16.79 7.28 -4.77
N LEU A 148 -16.51 6.95 -3.50
CA LEU A 148 -15.53 7.64 -2.66
C LEU A 148 -14.37 6.70 -2.32
N PRO A 149 -13.13 7.04 -2.71
CA PRO A 149 -11.97 6.26 -2.29
C PRO A 149 -11.73 6.44 -0.79
N ARG A 150 -11.34 5.35 -0.11
CA ARG A 150 -10.78 5.43 1.25
C ARG A 150 -9.30 5.78 1.18
N GLY A 151 -8.82 6.49 2.20
CA GLY A 151 -7.41 6.85 2.37
C GLY A 151 -7.22 8.33 2.65
N ARG A 152 -6.07 8.66 3.23
CA ARG A 152 -5.58 10.03 3.42
C ARG A 152 -4.66 10.41 2.26
N THR A 153 -4.51 11.71 2.05
CA THR A 153 -3.57 12.24 1.06
C THR A 153 -2.12 11.94 1.45
N ASP A 154 -1.83 11.91 2.75
CA ASP A 154 -0.51 11.59 3.31
C ASP A 154 -0.57 10.35 4.20
N ASP A 155 0.57 9.68 4.35
CA ASP A 155 0.79 8.57 5.28
C ASP A 155 1.16 9.03 6.70
N SER A 156 1.18 10.35 6.94
CA SER A 156 1.52 10.93 8.23
C SER A 156 0.41 10.73 9.25
N SER A 157 0.79 10.67 10.52
CA SER A 157 -0.15 10.65 11.65
C SER A 157 -0.83 11.99 11.91
N SER A 158 -0.44 13.05 11.18
CA SER A 158 -1.07 14.35 11.29
C SER A 158 -2.49 14.26 10.72
N PHE A 159 -3.49 14.47 11.57
CA PHE A 159 -4.87 14.63 11.11
C PHE A 159 -4.95 15.97 10.36
N PRO A 160 -5.20 16.00 9.04
CA PRO A 160 -5.46 17.26 8.38
C PRO A 160 -6.73 17.86 8.99
N THR A 161 -6.69 19.15 9.30
CA THR A 161 -7.90 19.89 9.64
C THR A 161 -8.88 19.84 8.46
N VAL A 162 -10.18 20.03 8.74
CA VAL A 162 -11.23 20.07 7.70
C VAL A 162 -10.88 21.10 6.62
N ALA A 163 -10.28 22.23 7.00
CA ALA A 163 -9.81 23.27 6.09
C ALA A 163 -8.68 22.80 5.16
N GLU A 164 -7.67 22.10 5.69
CA GLU A 164 -6.55 21.56 4.89
C GLU A 164 -6.99 20.48 3.90
N TYR A 165 -8.00 19.67 4.28
CA TYR A 165 -8.58 18.66 3.40
C TYR A 165 -9.27 19.28 2.19
N PHE A 166 -10.11 20.31 2.39
CA PHE A 166 -10.77 21.00 1.28
C PHE A 166 -9.78 21.79 0.42
N ALA A 167 -8.82 22.48 1.03
CA ALA A 167 -7.80 23.23 0.31
C ALA A 167 -6.93 22.35 -0.61
N ARG A 168 -6.52 21.16 -0.15
CA ARG A 168 -5.68 20.24 -0.95
C ARG A 168 -6.45 19.51 -2.05
N ASN A 169 -7.75 19.29 -1.88
CA ASN A 169 -8.59 18.58 -2.84
C ASN A 169 -9.26 19.49 -3.89
N ALA A 170 -9.25 20.82 -3.69
CA ALA A 170 -9.79 21.79 -4.64
C ALA A 170 -9.16 21.70 -6.05
N HIS A 171 -7.87 21.38 -6.16
CA HIS A 171 -7.17 21.21 -7.44
C HIS A 171 -7.57 19.93 -8.21
N ARG A 172 -8.25 18.97 -7.55
CA ARG A 172 -8.66 17.70 -8.16
C ARG A 172 -10.04 17.78 -8.83
N ALA A 173 -10.80 18.86 -8.56
CA ALA A 173 -12.11 19.13 -9.15
C ALA A 173 -12.06 19.89 -10.49
N MET A 174 -10.87 20.32 -10.94
CA MET A 174 -10.69 20.95 -12.25
C MET A 174 -10.22 19.91 -13.28
N PRO A 175 -10.82 19.86 -14.48
CA PRO A 175 -10.28 19.04 -15.56
C PRO A 175 -8.84 19.48 -15.83
N ARG A 176 -7.92 18.52 -15.97
CA ARG A 176 -6.52 18.80 -16.32
C ARG A 176 -6.47 19.45 -17.72
N SER A 177 -6.47 20.77 -17.77
CA SER A 177 -6.03 21.50 -18.95
C SER A 177 -4.50 21.56 -18.93
N GLU A 178 -3.92 20.91 -19.95
CA GLU A 178 -2.55 21.00 -20.46
C GLU A 178 -1.43 20.18 -19.79
N PRO A 179 -0.57 19.52 -20.61
CA PRO A 179 0.59 18.79 -20.13
C PRO A 179 1.68 19.77 -19.67
N ARG A 180 2.27 19.49 -18.50
CA ARG A 180 3.47 20.20 -18.01
C ARG A 180 4.58 20.08 -19.05
N ARG A 181 5.03 21.22 -19.62
CA ARG A 181 6.28 21.29 -20.38
C ARG A 181 7.42 20.81 -19.48
N ARG A 182 8.19 19.85 -19.99
CA ARG A 182 9.45 19.42 -19.40
C ARG A 182 10.41 20.62 -19.44
N VAL A 183 10.80 21.13 -18.28
CA VAL A 183 11.95 22.03 -18.18
C VAL A 183 13.18 21.14 -18.28
N GLU A 184 13.90 21.23 -19.39
CA GLU A 184 15.21 20.60 -19.54
C GLU A 184 16.19 21.32 -18.62
N ILE A 185 16.64 20.62 -17.58
CA ILE A 185 17.72 21.09 -16.71
C ILE A 185 19.02 20.81 -17.46
N GLY A 186 19.69 21.87 -17.89
CA GLY A 186 20.95 21.81 -18.63
C GLY A 186 22.03 21.04 -17.85
N THR A 187 22.74 20.19 -18.58
CA THR A 187 23.86 19.39 -18.09
C THR A 187 24.95 20.29 -17.50
N ILE A 188 25.22 20.16 -16.20
CA ILE A 188 26.39 20.78 -15.56
C ILE A 188 27.62 19.96 -15.96
N GLN A 189 28.50 20.58 -16.74
CA GLN A 189 29.78 20.01 -17.14
C GLN A 189 30.78 20.17 -15.97
N PRO A 190 31.47 19.10 -15.52
CA PRO A 190 32.48 19.24 -14.49
C PRO A 190 33.72 19.97 -15.05
N PRO A 191 34.40 20.83 -14.25
CA PRO A 191 35.59 21.53 -14.71
C PRO A 191 36.76 20.56 -14.92
N ALA A 192 37.57 20.88 -15.94
CA ALA A 192 38.74 20.11 -16.33
C ALA A 192 39.82 20.13 -15.25
N SER A 193 40.41 18.96 -14.98
CA SER A 193 41.55 18.77 -14.09
C SER A 193 42.77 19.53 -14.61
N SER A 194 43.20 20.58 -13.90
CA SER A 194 44.53 21.18 -14.09
C SER A 194 45.53 20.49 -13.16
N THR A 195 46.53 19.87 -13.78
CA THR A 195 47.78 19.38 -13.21
C THR A 195 48.53 20.45 -12.43
N LEU A 196 48.93 20.14 -11.19
CA LEU A 196 50.13 20.71 -10.55
C LEU A 196 50.83 19.63 -9.73
N LEU A 197 51.94 19.15 -10.28
CA LEU A 197 53.00 18.41 -9.57
C LEU A 197 53.90 19.40 -8.82
N ASP A 198 54.45 18.91 -7.71
CA ASP A 198 55.72 19.29 -7.06
C ASP A 198 55.84 20.64 -6.32
N ALA A 199 55.89 20.55 -4.99
CA ALA A 199 57.09 20.86 -4.18
C ALA A 199 56.75 20.92 -2.69
N ALA A 200 57.27 19.97 -1.88
CA ALA A 200 57.75 20.19 -0.50
C ALA A 200 58.10 18.85 0.19
N GLN A 201 59.25 18.28 -0.17
CA GLN A 201 60.09 17.54 0.76
C GLN A 201 61.38 18.35 0.92
N GLN A 202 61.62 18.84 2.15
CA GLN A 202 62.91 19.15 2.81
C GLN A 202 62.78 20.41 3.67
N GLY A 203 62.96 20.21 4.98
CA GLY A 203 62.90 21.22 6.04
C GLY A 203 62.53 20.57 7.36
#